data_AF-K3VPL9-F1
#
_entry.id   AF-K3VPL9-F1
#
_cell.length_a   1.000
_cell.length_b   1.000
_cell.length_c   1.000
_cell.angle_alpha   90.00
_cell.angle_beta   90.00
_cell.angle_gamma   90.00
#
_symmetry.space_group_name_H-M   'P 1'
#
loop_
_entity.id
_entity.type
_entity.pdbx_description
1 polymer ?
#
loop_
_entity_poly.entity_id
_entity_poly.type
_entity_poly.pdbx_seq_one_letter_code
_entity_poly.pdbx_strand_id
1 'polypeptide(L)'
;MSDDEAQSRNKVDALRNTRTALFPHMSDMYFHGLMKRGLGLPNQYRWTSAIHWLYKVLKDLDNLKKNSEVHVLRLECIRFRCAKCRLPCEDLMEANHIAGHIPYVFPCGHVIGSACYNELVKEYKGEGGSPLCP
;
A
#
# COMPACT_ATOMS: atom_id res chain seq x y z
N MET A 1 22.81 2.61 -27.53
CA MET A 1 22.01 2.49 -26.30
C MET A 1 22.47 1.23 -25.60
N SER A 2 22.94 1.33 -24.36
CA SER A 2 23.39 0.17 -23.60
C SER A 2 22.19 -0.59 -23.02
N ASP A 3 22.36 -1.89 -22.79
CA ASP A 3 21.32 -2.76 -22.21
C ASP A 3 20.86 -2.26 -20.83
N ASP A 4 21.76 -1.63 -20.07
CA ASP A 4 21.47 -1.02 -18.76
C ASP A 4 20.51 0.18 -18.85
N GLU A 5 20.63 1.01 -19.89
CA GLU A 5 19.74 2.16 -20.09
C GLU A 5 18.34 1.75 -20.56
N ALA A 6 18.23 0.64 -21.29
CA ALA A 6 16.96 0.06 -21.70
C ALA A 6 16.25 -0.62 -20.51
N GLN A 7 17.01 -1.35 -19.68
CA GLN A 7 16.47 -2.02 -18.50
C GLN A 7 16.06 -1.03 -17.40
N SER A 8 16.80 0.08 -17.24
CA SER A 8 16.46 1.17 -16.35
C SER A 8 15.13 1.86 -16.77
N ARG A 9 14.97 2.19 -18.05
CA ARG A 9 13.72 2.77 -18.59
C ARG A 9 12.50 1.88 -18.39
N ASN A 10 12.62 0.59 -18.71
CA ASN A 10 11.54 -0.37 -18.51
C ASN A 10 11.09 -0.49 -17.05
N LYS A 11 12.01 -0.38 -16.09
CA LYS A 11 11.68 -0.38 -14.66
C LYS A 11 10.94 0.88 -14.23
N VAL A 12 11.35 2.05 -14.73
CA VAL A 12 10.69 3.33 -14.44
C VAL A 12 9.27 3.36 -15.01
N ASP A 13 9.08 2.88 -16.25
CA ASP A 13 7.76 2.82 -16.88
C ASP A 13 6.82 1.84 -16.17
N ALA A 14 7.31 0.67 -15.74
CA ALA A 14 6.55 -0.28 -14.94
C ALA A 14 6.11 0.31 -13.59
N LEU A 15 6.99 1.08 -12.93
CA LEU A 15 6.69 1.76 -11.67
C LEU A 15 5.68 2.90 -11.88
N ARG A 16 5.76 3.61 -13.01
CA ARG A 16 4.79 4.65 -13.37
C ARG A 16 3.40 4.06 -13.59
N ASN A 17 3.30 2.95 -14.32
CA ASN A 17 2.04 2.23 -14.51
C ASN A 17 1.48 1.70 -13.19
N THR A 18 2.35 1.16 -12.34
CA THR A 18 2.00 0.72 -10.98
C THR A 18 1.45 1.88 -10.15
N ARG A 19 2.10 3.05 -10.21
CA ARG A 19 1.64 4.27 -9.53
C ARG A 19 0.26 4.68 -10.02
N THR A 20 0.03 4.74 -11.33
CA THR A 20 -1.28 5.11 -11.89
C THR A 20 -2.38 4.15 -11.44
N ALA A 21 -2.11 2.84 -11.45
CA ALA A 21 -3.11 1.84 -11.09
C ALA A 21 -3.40 1.76 -9.58
N LEU A 22 -2.35 1.82 -8.76
CA LEU A 22 -2.43 1.54 -7.33
C LEU A 22 -2.42 2.80 -6.47
N PHE A 23 -1.67 3.82 -6.86
CA PHE A 23 -1.43 5.06 -6.10
C PHE A 23 -1.94 6.31 -6.84
N PRO A 24 -3.21 6.38 -7.27
CA PRO A 24 -3.70 7.53 -8.02
C PRO A 24 -3.71 8.83 -7.20
N HIS A 25 -3.74 8.73 -5.87
CA HIS A 25 -3.64 9.85 -4.93
C HIS A 25 -2.21 10.38 -4.74
N MET A 26 -1.18 9.59 -5.09
CA MET A 26 0.20 10.00 -4.89
C MET A 26 0.60 11.05 -5.93
N SER A 27 0.97 12.23 -5.46
CA SER A 27 1.45 13.31 -6.32
C SER A 27 2.78 12.97 -6.98
N ASP A 28 3.04 13.58 -8.15
CA ASP A 28 4.30 13.41 -8.88
C ASP A 28 5.52 13.84 -8.05
N MET A 29 5.35 14.82 -7.16
CA MET A 29 6.40 15.28 -6.25
C MET A 29 6.86 14.14 -5.33
N TYR A 30 5.92 13.44 -4.68
CA TYR A 30 6.25 12.31 -3.82
C TYR A 30 6.79 11.14 -4.63
N PHE A 31 6.15 10.79 -5.75
CA PHE A 31 6.58 9.67 -6.59
C PHE A 31 8.02 9.84 -7.07
N HIS A 32 8.35 10.96 -7.71
CA HIS A 32 9.72 11.21 -8.18
C HIS A 32 10.72 11.32 -7.02
N GLY A 33 10.31 11.93 -5.91
CA GLY A 33 11.13 12.04 -4.71
C GLY A 33 11.54 10.67 -4.16
N LEU A 34 10.60 9.72 -4.10
CA LEU A 34 10.80 8.34 -3.66
C LEU A 34 11.65 7.54 -4.65
N MET A 35 11.39 7.67 -5.95
CA MET A 35 12.14 6.94 -6.98
C MET A 35 13.60 7.38 -7.05
N LYS A 36 13.87 8.68 -6.97
CA LYS A 36 15.25 9.23 -6.97
C LYS A 36 16.10 8.68 -5.82
N ARG A 37 15.46 8.36 -4.69
CA ARG A 37 16.09 7.81 -3.48
C ARG A 37 16.15 6.27 -3.46
N GLY A 38 15.62 5.59 -4.49
CA GLY A 38 15.56 4.13 -4.52
C GLY A 38 14.67 3.52 -3.43
N LEU A 39 13.67 4.27 -2.93
CA LEU A 39 12.81 3.83 -1.82
C LEU A 39 11.65 2.94 -2.28
N GLY A 40 11.36 2.91 -3.59
CA GLY A 40 10.26 2.13 -4.15
C GLY A 40 8.89 2.61 -3.68
N LEU A 41 7.87 1.75 -3.86
CA LEU A 41 6.48 2.00 -3.47
C LEU A 41 6.08 1.09 -2.29
N PRO A 42 5.17 1.54 -1.40
CA PRO A 42 4.71 0.72 -0.28
C PRO A 42 3.80 -0.43 -0.73
N ASN A 43 3.66 -1.46 0.11
CA ASN A 43 2.73 -2.56 -0.17
C ASN A 43 1.31 -2.22 0.28
N GLN A 44 0.37 -2.08 -0.66
CA GLN A 44 -1.03 -1.72 -0.35
C GLN A 44 -1.87 -2.84 0.26
N TYR A 45 -1.37 -4.07 0.27
CA TYR A 45 -2.11 -5.25 0.75
C TYR A 45 -1.56 -5.78 2.07
N ARG A 46 -0.43 -5.26 2.56
CA ARG A 46 0.23 -5.71 3.79
C ARG A 46 0.59 -4.53 4.69
N TRP A 47 -0.10 -4.43 5.83
CA TRP A 47 0.06 -3.38 6.82
C TRP A 47 1.51 -3.30 7.31
N THR A 48 2.07 -4.41 7.80
CA THR A 48 3.42 -4.44 8.38
C THR A 48 4.50 -3.99 7.39
N SER A 49 4.39 -4.43 6.13
CA SER A 49 5.32 -4.02 5.06
C SER A 49 5.20 -2.53 4.74
N ALA A 50 3.97 -1.99 4.67
CA ALA A 50 3.75 -0.57 4.42
C ALA A 50 4.27 0.32 5.56
N ILE A 51 4.09 -0.10 6.82
CA ILE A 51 4.58 0.64 7.99
C ILE A 51 6.11 0.60 8.07
N HIS A 52 6.75 -0.55 7.83
CA HIS A 52 8.21 -0.61 7.74
C HIS A 52 8.76 0.29 6.62
N TRP A 53 8.08 0.31 5.46
CA TRP A 53 8.42 1.22 4.38
C TRP A 53 8.31 2.69 4.82
N LEU A 54 7.22 3.08 5.49
CA LEU A 54 7.01 4.44 5.97
C LEU A 54 8.13 4.91 6.90
N TYR A 55 8.52 4.07 7.87
CA TYR A 55 9.63 4.39 8.77
C TYR A 55 10.98 4.49 8.04
N LYS A 56 11.21 3.65 7.02
CA LYS A 56 12.40 3.77 6.17
C LYS A 56 12.43 5.12 5.44
N VAL A 57 11.31 5.54 4.85
CA VAL A 57 11.20 6.85 4.17
C VAL A 57 11.42 7.99 5.15
N LEU A 58 10.79 7.97 6.32
CA LEU A 58 10.95 9.00 7.35
C LEU A 58 12.40 9.13 7.82
N LYS A 59 13.10 8.00 7.97
CA LYS A 59 14.52 7.98 8.34
C LYS A 59 15.40 8.55 7.24
N ASP A 60 15.12 8.24 5.97
CA ASP A 60 15.86 8.79 4.82
C ASP A 60 15.64 10.30 4.65
N LEU A 61 14.45 10.79 5.02
CA LEU A 61 14.13 12.21 5.07
C LEU A 61 14.59 12.90 6.37
N ASP A 62 15.39 12.21 7.21
CA ASP A 62 15.87 12.67 8.52
C ASP A 62 14.77 13.16 9.51
N ASN A 63 13.52 12.77 9.27
CA ASN A 63 12.33 13.32 9.93
C ASN A 63 11.75 12.42 11.04
N LEU A 64 12.60 11.68 11.77
CA LEU A 64 12.17 10.68 12.77
C LEU A 64 11.29 11.20 13.93
N LYS A 65 11.12 12.52 14.10
CA LYS A 65 10.49 13.12 15.30
C LYS A 65 9.18 13.85 15.09
N LYS A 66 8.65 13.94 13.86
CA LYS A 66 7.44 14.73 13.60
C LYS A 66 6.26 13.82 13.27
N ASN A 67 5.42 13.53 14.27
CA ASN A 67 4.17 12.76 14.09
C ASN A 67 3.28 13.32 12.97
N SER A 68 3.32 14.63 12.72
CA SER A 68 2.62 15.29 11.62
C SER A 68 3.11 14.79 10.25
N GLU A 69 4.42 14.63 10.05
CA GLU A 69 5.01 14.15 8.80
C GLU A 69 4.67 12.68 8.54
N VAL A 70 4.62 11.87 9.60
CA VAL A 70 4.20 10.47 9.51
C VAL A 70 2.78 10.36 8.95
N HIS A 71 1.86 11.19 9.47
CA HIS A 71 0.47 11.18 9.03
C HIS A 71 0.33 11.68 7.59
N VAL A 72 1.02 12.77 7.22
CA VAL A 72 1.02 13.30 5.86
C VAL A 72 1.59 12.27 4.88
N LEU A 73 2.76 11.70 5.13
CA LEU A 73 3.35 10.69 4.24
C LEU A 73 2.48 9.44 4.12
N ARG A 74 1.86 9.01 5.22
CA ARG A 74 0.89 7.93 5.18
C ARG A 74 -0.29 8.30 4.28
N LEU A 75 -0.86 9.49 4.42
CA LEU A 75 -1.96 9.96 3.59
C LEU A 75 -1.55 10.14 2.11
N GLU A 76 -0.34 10.56 1.82
CA GLU A 76 0.08 10.84 0.44
C GLU A 76 0.57 9.59 -0.30
N CYS A 77 1.06 8.59 0.44
CA CYS A 77 1.75 7.45 -0.16
C CYS A 77 1.08 6.09 0.10
N ILE A 78 0.22 5.99 1.10
CA ILE A 78 -0.36 4.71 1.53
C ILE A 78 -1.89 4.80 1.52
N ARG A 79 -2.50 4.02 0.62
CA ARG A 79 -3.90 3.63 0.68
C ARG A 79 -3.98 2.13 0.66
N PHE A 80 -4.59 1.55 1.68
CA PHE A 80 -4.73 0.10 1.72
C PHE A 80 -5.80 -0.39 0.75
N ARG A 81 -5.62 -1.62 0.30
CA ARG A 81 -6.56 -2.35 -0.55
C ARG A 81 -6.83 -3.71 0.07
N CYS A 82 -8.05 -4.18 -0.13
CA CYS A 82 -8.44 -5.51 0.29
C CYS A 82 -7.61 -6.56 -0.47
N ALA A 83 -6.95 -7.48 0.24
CA ALA A 83 -6.17 -8.56 -0.37
C ALA A 83 -7.05 -9.54 -1.17
N LYS A 84 -8.33 -9.73 -0.79
CA LYS A 84 -9.29 -10.62 -1.47
C LYS A 84 -9.76 -10.02 -2.81
N CYS A 85 -10.45 -8.88 -2.78
CA CYS A 85 -11.10 -8.30 -3.97
C CYS A 85 -10.32 -7.16 -4.65
N ARG A 86 -9.16 -6.75 -4.10
CA ARG A 86 -8.29 -5.67 -4.62
C ARG A 86 -8.88 -4.26 -4.66
N LEU A 87 -10.12 -4.08 -4.20
CA LEU A 87 -10.75 -2.77 -4.07
C LEU A 87 -10.08 -1.92 -2.96
N PRO A 88 -10.08 -0.59 -3.10
CA PRO A 88 -9.58 0.31 -2.05
C PRO A 88 -10.33 0.15 -0.74
N CYS A 89 -9.61 0.20 0.37
CA CYS A 89 -10.16 0.27 1.72
C CYS A 89 -10.45 1.71 2.16
N GLU A 90 -9.81 2.67 1.50
CA GLU A 90 -9.81 4.08 1.85
C GLU A 90 -10.10 4.91 0.60
N ASP A 91 -10.87 5.98 0.76
CA ASP A 91 -11.12 6.91 -0.34
C ASP A 91 -9.86 7.72 -0.70
N LEU A 92 -9.89 8.32 -1.88
CA LEU A 92 -8.74 9.05 -2.43
C LEU A 92 -8.61 10.47 -1.88
N MET A 93 -9.67 11.06 -1.34
CA MET A 93 -9.75 12.49 -1.03
C MET A 93 -9.44 12.78 0.44
N GLU A 94 -10.10 12.07 1.34
CA GLU A 94 -10.05 12.26 2.79
C GLU A 94 -9.43 11.05 3.50
N ALA A 95 -9.20 9.96 2.78
CA ALA A 95 -8.72 8.69 3.34
C ALA A 95 -9.67 8.10 4.39
N ASN A 96 -10.97 8.42 4.32
CA ASN A 96 -11.95 7.73 5.13
C ASN A 96 -12.11 6.30 4.65
N HIS A 97 -12.52 5.43 5.56
CA HIS A 97 -12.82 4.06 5.21
C HIS A 97 -14.03 3.99 4.27
N ILE A 98 -13.88 3.26 3.17
CA ILE A 98 -14.99 3.02 2.25
C ILE A 98 -15.98 2.06 2.92
N ALA A 99 -17.28 2.33 2.77
CA ALA A 99 -18.34 1.49 3.31
C ALA A 99 -18.21 0.04 2.79
N GLY A 100 -18.32 -0.94 3.69
CA GLY A 100 -18.05 -2.35 3.38
C GLY A 100 -16.57 -2.71 3.19
N HIS A 101 -15.67 -1.74 3.36
CA HIS A 101 -14.24 -1.89 3.07
C HIS A 101 -13.32 -1.40 4.20
N ILE A 102 -13.87 -1.25 5.41
CA ILE A 102 -13.09 -0.96 6.62
C ILE A 102 -11.95 -2.00 6.75
N PRO A 103 -10.68 -1.57 6.84
CA PRO A 103 -9.55 -2.48 6.80
C PRO A 103 -9.40 -3.24 8.12
N TYR A 104 -9.45 -4.57 8.05
CA TYR A 104 -8.95 -5.47 9.08
C TYR A 104 -7.56 -5.97 8.70
N VAL A 105 -6.72 -6.18 9.71
CA VAL A 105 -5.36 -6.69 9.54
C VAL A 105 -5.25 -8.08 10.15
N PHE A 106 -4.92 -9.08 9.33
CA PHE A 106 -4.62 -10.42 9.83
C PHE A 106 -3.30 -10.47 10.59
N PRO A 107 -3.07 -11.48 11.45
CA PRO A 107 -1.78 -11.67 12.12
C PRO A 107 -0.57 -11.73 11.17
N CYS A 108 -0.76 -12.27 9.96
CA CYS A 108 0.28 -12.30 8.91
C CYS A 108 0.52 -10.93 8.23
N GLY A 109 -0.22 -9.90 8.63
CA GLY A 109 -0.10 -8.52 8.15
C GLY A 109 -0.93 -8.18 6.92
N HIS A 110 -1.64 -9.14 6.30
CA HIS A 110 -2.53 -8.85 5.17
C HIS A 110 -3.72 -7.99 5.57
N VAL A 111 -4.09 -7.06 4.71
CA VAL A 111 -5.27 -6.21 4.88
C VAL A 111 -6.46 -6.80 4.13
N ILE A 112 -7.62 -6.87 4.78
CA ILE A 112 -8.88 -7.33 4.19
C ILE A 112 -9.99 -6.33 4.52
N GLY A 113 -10.83 -5.99 3.52
CA GLY A 113 -12.00 -5.15 3.74
C GLY A 113 -13.09 -5.89 4.52
N SER A 114 -13.88 -5.15 5.30
CA SER A 114 -14.89 -5.72 6.20
C SER A 114 -15.94 -6.62 5.53
N ALA A 115 -16.43 -6.29 4.33
CA ALA A 115 -17.36 -7.16 3.60
C ALA A 115 -16.71 -8.49 3.23
N CYS A 116 -15.51 -8.46 2.66
CA CYS A 116 -14.74 -9.66 2.34
C CYS A 116 -14.40 -10.50 3.57
N TYR A 117 -14.11 -9.85 4.71
CA TYR A 117 -13.89 -10.53 5.99
C TYR A 117 -15.17 -11.22 6.48
N ASN A 118 -16.31 -10.55 6.42
CA ASN A 118 -17.58 -11.13 6.85
C ASN A 118 -17.99 -12.32 5.97
N GLU A 119 -17.74 -12.27 4.66
CA GLU A 119 -17.88 -13.44 3.79
C GLU A 119 -16.95 -14.58 4.21
N LEU A 120 -15.67 -14.26 4.44
CA LEU A 120 -14.67 -15.22 4.88
C LEU A 120 -15.11 -15.94 6.15
N VAL A 121 -15.58 -15.19 7.15
CA VAL A 121 -16.04 -15.75 8.43
C VAL A 121 -17.25 -16.65 8.26
N LYS A 122 -18.14 -16.37 7.29
CA LYS A 122 -19.26 -17.25 6.96
C LYS A 122 -18.78 -18.55 6.32
N GLU A 123 -17.82 -18.48 5.41
CA GLU A 123 -17.15 -19.64 4.79
C GLU A 123 -16.40 -20.48 5.85
N TYR A 124 -15.84 -19.83 6.88
CA TYR A 124 -15.07 -20.45 7.98
C TYR A 124 -15.83 -21.39 8.90
N LYS A 125 -17.17 -21.35 8.90
CA LYS A 125 -17.96 -22.25 9.76
C LYS A 125 -17.79 -23.74 9.39
N GLY A 126 -16.97 -24.07 8.39
CA GLY A 126 -16.63 -25.43 7.97
C GLY A 126 -15.26 -25.96 8.41
N GLU A 127 -14.13 -25.30 8.09
CA GLU A 127 -12.79 -25.92 8.21
C GLU A 127 -11.65 -24.92 8.53
N GLY A 128 -10.69 -25.32 9.37
CA GLY A 128 -9.82 -24.44 10.17
C GLY A 128 -8.48 -23.97 9.58
N GLY A 129 -8.46 -23.17 8.50
CA GLY A 129 -7.25 -22.40 8.12
C GLY A 129 -7.44 -21.41 6.95
N SER A 130 -7.07 -20.12 7.12
CA SER A 130 -7.44 -18.92 6.29
C SER A 130 -7.38 -19.15 4.76
N PRO A 131 -8.42 -18.92 3.93
CA PRO A 131 -8.30 -19.15 2.48
C PRO A 131 -7.56 -17.99 1.77
N LEU A 132 -7.14 -16.97 2.53
CA LEU A 132 -6.24 -15.92 2.04
C LEU A 132 -4.77 -16.21 2.36
N CYS A 133 -4.52 -17.17 3.24
CA CYS A 133 -3.18 -17.58 3.65
C CYS A 133 -3.22 -19.07 4.02
N PRO A 134 -3.05 -19.97 3.02
CA PRO A 134 -2.73 -21.37 3.32
C PRO A 134 -1.43 -21.48 4.13
#